data_AF-R9KA93-F1
#
_entry.id   AF-R9KA93-F1
#
_cell.length_a   1.000
_cell.length_b   1.000
_cell.length_c   1.000
_cell.angle_alpha   90.00
_cell.angle_beta   90.00
_cell.angle_gamma   90.00
#
_symmetry.space_group_name_H-M   'P 1'
#
loop_
_entity.id
_entity.type
_entity.pdbx_description
1 polymer ?
#
loop_
_entity_poly.entity_id
_entity_poly.type
_entity_poly.pdbx_seq_one_letter_code
_entity_poly.pdbx_strand_id
1 'polypeptide(L)'
;MKMEKVVSIYNLQDEQELATILGEKENLDYRKISSESCGGADGVRYQFTMGKMEDAAEFWDIFARLFKQDSNIRMRVCNPE
;
A
#
# COMPACT_ATOMS: atom_id res chain seq x y z
N MET A 1 -18.81 -8.64 1.57
CA MET A 1 -18.69 -7.44 0.73
C MET A 1 -17.20 -7.18 0.60
N LYS A 2 -16.61 -7.22 -0.60
CA LYS A 2 -15.17 -6.97 -0.76
C LYS A 2 -14.93 -5.46 -0.69
N MET A 3 -13.92 -5.05 0.06
CA MET A 3 -13.48 -3.65 0.12
C MET A 3 -12.26 -3.47 -0.75
N GLU A 4 -12.32 -2.51 -1.66
CA GLU A 4 -11.20 -2.17 -2.53
C GLU A 4 -10.69 -0.79 -2.16
N LYS A 5 -9.37 -0.67 -2.02
CA LYS A 5 -8.69 0.59 -1.74
C LYS A 5 -7.54 0.77 -2.70
N VAL A 6 -7.47 1.96 -3.29
CA VAL A 6 -6.36 2.34 -4.15
C VAL A 6 -5.43 3.22 -3.36
N VAL A 7 -4.14 2.97 -3.45
CA VAL A 7 -3.13 3.59 -2.60
C VAL A 7 -1.92 3.93 -3.45
N SER A 8 -1.45 5.16 -3.35
CA SER A 8 -0.20 5.58 -3.95
C SER A 8 0.86 5.64 -2.84
N ILE A 9 1.95 4.89 -3.02
CA ILE A 9 3.09 4.86 -2.11
C ILE A 9 4.26 5.54 -2.81
N TYR A 10 4.78 6.61 -2.22
CA TYR A 10 5.90 7.40 -2.77
C TYR A 10 7.16 7.19 -1.94
N ASN A 11 8.32 7.36 -2.60
CA ASN A 11 9.65 7.15 -2.04
C ASN A 11 9.88 5.71 -1.53
N LEU A 12 9.18 4.74 -2.12
CA LEU A 12 9.43 3.33 -1.84
C LEU A 12 10.74 2.94 -2.55
N GLN A 13 11.81 2.76 -1.79
CA GLN A 13 13.13 2.44 -2.35
C GLN A 13 13.20 0.99 -2.87
N ASP A 14 12.45 0.08 -2.24
CA ASP A 14 12.48 -1.35 -2.53
C ASP A 14 11.05 -1.93 -2.56
N GLU A 15 10.59 -2.33 -3.75
CA GLU A 15 9.26 -2.98 -3.90
C GLU A 15 9.24 -4.41 -3.33
N GLN A 16 10.40 -5.04 -3.16
CA GLN A 16 10.54 -6.39 -2.61
C GLN A 16 10.25 -6.40 -1.11
N GLU A 17 10.58 -5.32 -0.39
CA GLU A 17 10.22 -5.15 1.01
C GLU A 17 8.70 -5.08 1.20
N LEU A 18 8.02 -4.26 0.39
CA LEU A 18 6.56 -4.20 0.38
C LEU A 18 5.96 -5.58 0.09
N ALA A 19 6.49 -6.30 -0.91
CA ALA A 19 6.03 -7.63 -1.24
C ALA A 19 6.26 -8.65 -0.11
N THR A 20 7.34 -8.50 0.66
CA THR A 20 7.65 -9.35 1.81
C THR A 20 6.64 -9.12 2.93
N ILE A 21 6.42 -7.86 3.32
CA ILE A 21 5.46 -7.50 4.39
C ILE A 21 4.03 -7.91 4.00
N LEU A 22 3.67 -7.75 2.73
CA LEU A 22 2.37 -8.18 2.21
C LEU A 22 2.25 -9.70 2.11
N GLY A 23 3.35 -10.40 1.80
CA GLY A 23 3.39 -11.86 1.78
C GLY A 23 3.17 -12.51 3.15
N GLU A 24 3.41 -11.78 4.25
CA GLU A 24 3.05 -12.21 5.60
C GLU A 24 1.54 -12.16 5.87
N LYS A 25 0.74 -11.57 4.97
CA LYS A 25 -0.71 -11.33 5.16
C LYS A 25 -1.54 -12.12 4.15
N GLU A 26 -2.09 -13.25 4.59
CA GLU A 26 -2.92 -14.12 3.74
C GLU A 26 -4.27 -13.51 3.30
N ASN A 27 -4.79 -12.52 4.04
CA ASN A 27 -6.12 -11.94 3.81
C ASN A 27 -6.11 -10.66 2.95
N LEU A 28 -4.93 -10.20 2.51
CA LEU A 28 -4.76 -8.99 1.71
C LEU A 28 -4.24 -9.33 0.33
N ASP A 29 -5.07 -9.15 -0.68
CA ASP A 29 -4.64 -9.21 -2.08
C ASP A 29 -4.25 -7.82 -2.55
N TYR A 30 -3.16 -7.71 -3.31
CA TYR A 30 -2.71 -6.45 -3.87
C TYR A 30 -2.22 -6.60 -5.30
N ARG A 31 -2.43 -5.55 -6.09
CA ARG A 31 -1.87 -5.45 -7.45
C ARG A 31 -1.30 -4.07 -7.73
N LYS A 32 -0.17 -4.03 -8.42
CA LYS A 32 0.38 -2.78 -8.98
C LYS A 32 -0.48 -2.33 -10.15
N ILE A 33 -0.94 -1.09 -10.10
CA ILE A 33 -1.77 -0.47 -11.14
C ILE A 33 -0.88 0.31 -12.11
N SER A 34 -0.07 1.23 -11.59
CA SER A 34 0.73 2.15 -12.38
C SER A 34 1.86 2.76 -11.54
N SER A 35 2.91 3.22 -12.18
CA SER A 35 3.85 4.16 -11.58
C SER A 35 3.30 5.58 -11.74
N GLU A 36 3.51 6.44 -10.75
CA GLU A 36 3.15 7.86 -10.80
C GLU A 36 4.25 8.72 -10.19
N SER A 37 4.34 9.98 -10.59
CA SER A 37 5.28 10.93 -9.98
C SER A 37 4.49 12.17 -9.55
N CYS A 38 4.57 12.54 -8.28
CA CYS A 38 3.83 13.67 -7.72
C CYS A 38 4.79 14.61 -6.98
N GLY A 39 4.94 15.85 -7.46
CA GLY A 39 5.79 16.85 -6.81
C GLY A 39 7.28 16.49 -6.77
N GLY A 40 7.78 15.71 -7.73
CA GLY A 40 9.17 15.24 -7.78
C GLY A 40 9.45 13.99 -6.93
N ALA A 41 8.43 13.41 -6.29
CA ALA A 41 8.52 12.11 -5.64
C ALA A 41 7.95 11.03 -6.58
N ASP A 42 8.78 10.04 -6.90
CA ASP A 42 8.32 8.85 -7.61
C ASP A 42 7.56 7.93 -6.66
N GLY A 43 6.45 7.42 -7.15
CA GLY A 43 5.56 6.55 -6.43
C GLY A 43 4.96 5.47 -7.30
N VAL A 44 4.39 4.48 -6.63
CA VAL A 44 3.69 3.38 -7.26
C VAL A 44 2.29 3.30 -6.68
N ARG A 45 1.32 3.15 -7.59
CA ARG A 45 -0.08 3.02 -7.28
C ARG A 45 -0.43 1.54 -7.21
N TYR A 46 -0.96 1.12 -6.07
CA TYR A 46 -1.42 -0.23 -5.78
C TYR A 46 -2.92 -0.23 -5.51
N GLN A 47 -3.57 -1.33 -5.88
CA GLN A 47 -4.95 -1.63 -5.46
C GLN A 47 -4.90 -2.78 -4.49
N PHE A 48 -5.50 -2.58 -3.33
CA PHE A 48 -5.66 -3.56 -2.27
C PHE A 48 -7.11 -4.04 -2.22
N THR A 49 -7.29 -5.35 -2.17
CA THR A 49 -8.59 -6.01 -2.05
C THR A 49 -8.66 -6.72 -0.71
N MET A 50 -9.66 -6.36 0.09
CA MET A 50 -9.92 -6.86 1.44
C MET A 50 -11.23 -7.63 1.46
N GLY A 51 -11.26 -8.79 2.12
CA GLY A 51 -12.45 -9.62 2.26
C GLY A 51 -13.39 -9.17 3.37
N LYS A 52 -12.84 -8.57 4.43
CA LYS A 52 -13.52 -8.16 5.66
C LYS A 52 -13.01 -6.81 6.15
N MET A 53 -13.73 -6.23 7.11
CA MET A 53 -13.37 -4.95 7.72
C MET A 53 -12.13 -5.07 8.63
N GLU A 54 -11.88 -6.24 9.20
CA GLU A 54 -10.70 -6.54 10.03
C GLU A 54 -9.40 -6.45 9.22
N ASP A 55 -9.43 -6.81 7.94
CA ASP A 55 -8.29 -6.69 7.02
C ASP A 55 -7.85 -5.24 6.83
N ALA A 56 -8.74 -4.26 7.08
CA ALA A 56 -8.38 -2.84 7.05
C ALA A 56 -7.42 -2.47 8.19
N ALA A 57 -7.53 -3.10 9.35
CA ALA A 57 -6.58 -2.89 10.45
C ALA A 57 -5.21 -3.48 10.10
N GLU A 58 -5.17 -4.65 9.46
CA GLU A 58 -3.93 -5.26 8.98
C GLU A 58 -3.26 -4.40 7.90
N PHE A 59 -4.06 -3.85 6.99
CA PHE A 59 -3.61 -2.89 5.99
C PHE A 59 -2.91 -1.69 6.66
N TRP A 60 -3.50 -1.09 7.70
CA TRP A 60 -2.88 0.03 8.43
C TRP A 60 -1.60 -0.36 9.18
N ASP A 61 -1.52 -1.57 9.73
CA ASP A 61 -0.31 -2.10 10.37
C ASP A 61 0.87 -2.17 9.38
N ILE A 62 0.62 -2.60 8.14
CA ILE A 62 1.64 -2.64 7.09
C ILE A 62 2.24 -1.26 6.84
N PHE A 63 1.42 -0.20 6.73
CA PHE A 63 1.94 1.15 6.54
C PHE A 63 2.68 1.67 7.75
N ALA A 64 2.25 1.32 8.96
CA ALA A 64 2.98 1.68 10.16
C ALA A 64 4.38 1.04 10.18
N ARG A 65 4.51 -0.22 9.75
CA ARG A 65 5.80 -0.92 9.61
C ARG A 65 6.69 -0.25 8.57
N LEU A 66 6.16 0.03 7.39
CA LEU A 66 6.89 0.75 6.32
C LEU A 66 7.38 2.12 6.79
N PHE A 67 6.50 2.91 7.40
CA PHE A 67 6.84 4.26 7.88
C PHE A 67 7.86 4.26 9.03
N LYS A 68 7.86 3.20 9.85
CA LYS A 68 8.85 3.00 10.91
C LYS A 68 10.24 2.63 10.34
N GLN A 69 10.28 1.94 9.21
CA GLN A 69 11.54 1.59 8.52
C GLN A 69 12.13 2.78 7.77
N ASP A 70 11.31 3.51 7.00
CA ASP A 70 11.71 4.73 6.32
C ASP A 70 10.63 5.82 6.46
N SER A 71 10.94 6.84 7.26
CA SER A 71 10.04 7.97 7.53
C SER A 71 9.88 8.90 6.32
N ASN A 72 10.62 8.70 5.23
CA ASN A 72 10.43 9.41 3.97
C ASN A 72 9.33 8.81 3.11
N ILE A 73 8.87 7.58 3.42
CA ILE A 73 7.75 6.96 2.72
C ILE A 73 6.51 7.82 2.92
N ARG A 74 5.84 8.14 1.81
CA ARG A 74 4.55 8.84 1.84
C ARG A 74 3.48 7.92 1.29
N MET A 75 2.33 7.89 1.94
CA MET A 75 1.17 7.17 1.47
C MET A 75 0.02 8.13 1.21
N ARG A 76 -0.66 7.94 0.08
CA ARG A 76 -1.93 8.59 -0.23
C ARG A 76 -2.99 7.53 -0.50
N VAL A 77 -4.06 7.53 0.29
CA VAL A 77 -5.24 6.71 -0.02
C VAL A 77 -6.08 7.46 -1.05
N CYS A 78 -6.26 6.83 -2.20
CA CYS A 78 -7.10 7.32 -3.28
C CYS A 78 -8.47 6.65 -3.16
N ASN A 79 -9.54 7.44 -3.04
CA ASN A 79 -10.87 6.87 -3.23
C ASN A 79 -11.02 6.50 -4.72
N PRO A 80 -11.50 5.29 -5.04
CA PRO A 80 -12.02 5.03 -6.37
C PRO A 80 -13.23 5.96 -6.58
N GLU A 81 -13.22 6.73 -7.67
CA GLU A 81 -14.40 7.46 -8.16
C GLU A 81 -15.48 6.48 -8.64
#